data_AF-A0A7C4BBG1-F1
#
_entry.id   AF-A0A7C4BBG1-F1
#
_cell.length_a   1.000
_cell.length_b   1.000
_cell.length_c   1.000
_cell.angle_alpha   90.00
_cell.angle_beta   90.00
_cell.angle_gamma   90.00
#
_symmetry.space_group_name_H-M   'P 1'
#
loop_
_entity.id
_entity.type
_entity.pdbx_description
1 polymer ?
#
loop_
_entity_poly.entity_id
_entity_poly.type
_entity_poly.pdbx_seq_one_letter_code
_entity_poly.pdbx_strand_id
1 'polypeptide(L)'
;MTGAEHLYINPISERYHFLGFSRPMKETILAVVGAPLDMSTSYRGGCSDAPRALREASKSLELCTAFTNIDMERVGFHDLGDVVLAPGDVLESMSRIEQVVQEILTNEKRLLILGGEHTVTLPSFKALANKFKRPCLIVFDAHGDLRREYLGSKYNHATVVRRIVEEVPHRKVVIIGARALSREEAEYLKTVDGSKLEVVRI
;
A
#
# COMPACT_ATOMS: atom_id res chain seq x y z
N MET A 1 20.10 -12.12 -12.93
CA MET A 1 19.61 -11.18 -11.90
C MET A 1 18.18 -10.83 -12.29
N THR A 2 17.19 -11.40 -11.62
CA THR A 2 15.76 -11.20 -11.90
C THR A 2 15.26 -10.04 -11.05
N GLY A 3 15.43 -8.80 -11.50
CA GLY A 3 14.90 -7.63 -10.78
C GLY A 3 13.37 -7.57 -10.83
N ALA A 4 12.75 -6.81 -9.93
CA ALA A 4 11.29 -6.58 -9.89
C ALA A 4 10.71 -6.13 -11.25
N GLU A 5 11.54 -5.47 -12.06
CA GLU A 5 11.27 -5.00 -13.42
C GLU A 5 10.89 -6.14 -14.40
N HIS A 6 11.23 -7.39 -14.08
CA HIS A 6 10.89 -8.58 -14.87
C HIS A 6 9.70 -9.40 -14.30
N LEU A 7 9.08 -8.93 -13.22
CA LEU A 7 7.86 -9.53 -12.66
C LEU A 7 6.62 -8.93 -13.33
N TYR A 8 5.49 -8.99 -12.63
CA TYR A 8 4.21 -8.38 -12.99
C TYR A 8 4.27 -6.85 -12.97
N ILE A 9 5.19 -6.22 -13.70
CA ILE A 9 5.35 -4.77 -13.82
C ILE A 9 5.09 -4.34 -15.26
N ASN A 10 4.25 -3.33 -15.42
CA ASN A 10 4.12 -2.57 -16.65
C ASN A 10 4.89 -1.25 -16.49
N PRO A 11 6.06 -1.11 -17.14
CA PRO A 11 6.84 0.11 -17.05
C PRO A 11 6.09 1.27 -17.70
N ILE A 12 6.31 2.48 -17.17
CA ILE A 12 5.66 3.69 -17.65
C ILE A 12 6.63 4.54 -18.48
N SER A 13 6.09 5.27 -19.45
CA SER A 13 6.88 6.24 -20.21
C SER A 13 7.37 7.37 -19.31
N GLU A 14 8.55 7.91 -19.61
CA GLU A 14 9.20 9.00 -18.85
C GLU A 14 8.27 10.18 -18.54
N ARG A 15 7.36 10.48 -19.47
CA ARG A 15 6.36 11.55 -19.32
C ARG A 15 5.41 11.35 -18.15
N TYR A 16 5.30 10.13 -17.63
CA TYR A 16 4.33 9.75 -16.60
C TYR A 16 4.97 9.43 -15.27
N HIS A 17 6.27 9.66 -15.05
CA HIS A 17 6.88 9.39 -13.75
C HIS A 17 6.30 10.26 -12.63
N PHE A 18 6.23 9.69 -11.43
CA PHE A 18 5.97 10.44 -10.20
C PHE A 18 6.96 11.61 -10.08
N LEU A 19 6.48 12.80 -9.71
CA LEU A 19 7.22 14.07 -9.68
C LEU A 19 7.92 14.45 -11.01
N GLY A 20 7.60 13.79 -12.13
CA GLY A 20 8.15 14.09 -13.44
C GLY A 20 9.56 13.56 -13.73
N PHE A 21 10.16 12.74 -12.85
CA PHE A 21 11.48 12.15 -13.09
C PHE A 21 11.64 10.78 -12.42
N SER A 22 12.65 10.02 -12.87
CA SER A 22 13.05 8.75 -12.28
C SER A 22 14.57 8.60 -12.44
N ARG A 23 15.23 7.94 -11.48
CA ARG A 23 16.65 7.61 -11.54
C ARG A 23 16.85 6.11 -11.67
N PRO A 24 18.00 5.63 -12.19
CA PRO A 24 18.30 4.21 -12.20
C PRO A 24 18.19 3.60 -10.80
N MET A 25 17.55 2.43 -10.68
CA MET A 25 17.32 1.75 -9.39
C MET A 25 18.60 1.59 -8.55
N LYS A 26 19.77 1.41 -9.18
CA LYS A 26 21.07 1.27 -8.50
C LYS A 26 21.56 2.56 -7.81
N GLU A 27 21.04 3.73 -8.19
CA GLU A 27 21.49 5.06 -7.73
C GLU A 27 20.60 5.64 -6.62
N THR A 28 19.53 4.94 -6.25
CA THR A 28 18.57 5.39 -5.24
C THR A 28 18.22 4.28 -4.26
N ILE A 29 17.80 4.66 -3.06
CA ILE A 29 17.27 3.75 -2.05
C ILE A 29 15.75 3.67 -2.06
N LEU A 30 15.05 4.49 -2.85
CA LEU A 30 13.59 4.57 -2.86
C LEU A 30 13.04 4.08 -4.19
N ALA A 31 12.07 3.15 -4.13
CA ALA A 31 11.29 2.70 -5.26
C ALA A 31 9.85 3.20 -5.14
N VAL A 32 9.27 3.62 -6.26
CA VAL A 32 7.85 3.95 -6.41
C VAL A 32 7.22 2.89 -7.30
N VAL A 33 6.04 2.39 -6.93
CA VAL A 33 5.28 1.44 -7.75
C VAL A 33 3.79 1.71 -7.58
N GLY A 34 3.02 1.64 -8.66
CA GLY A 34 1.56 1.69 -8.59
C GLY A 34 0.95 0.31 -8.43
N ALA A 35 -0.14 0.21 -7.68
CA ALA A 35 -0.95 -1.00 -7.51
C ALA A 35 -2.42 -0.64 -7.75
N PRO A 36 -2.88 -0.54 -9.01
CA PRO A 36 -4.19 0.01 -9.39
C PRO A 36 -5.36 -0.97 -9.13
N LEU A 37 -5.44 -1.55 -7.93
CA LEU A 37 -6.47 -2.51 -7.55
C LEU A 37 -7.77 -1.79 -7.20
N ASP A 38 -8.89 -2.25 -7.73
CA ASP A 38 -10.24 -1.66 -7.49
C ASP A 38 -11.35 -2.72 -7.63
N MET A 39 -10.98 -4.00 -7.49
CA MET A 39 -11.88 -5.11 -7.81
C MET A 39 -12.79 -5.49 -6.65
N SER A 40 -12.43 -5.11 -5.41
CA SER A 40 -13.24 -5.41 -4.22
C SER A 40 -14.09 -4.22 -3.75
N THR A 41 -14.00 -3.07 -4.43
CA THR A 41 -14.71 -1.84 -4.08
C THR A 41 -16.21 -2.04 -4.11
N SER A 42 -16.90 -1.54 -3.08
CA SER A 42 -18.31 -1.87 -2.82
C SER A 42 -19.30 -0.79 -3.26
N TYR A 43 -18.89 0.48 -3.31
CA TYR A 43 -19.80 1.59 -3.59
C TYR A 43 -19.41 2.40 -4.84
N ARG A 44 -18.24 3.05 -4.82
CA ARG A 44 -17.75 3.87 -5.94
C ARG A 44 -16.36 3.40 -6.36
N GLY A 45 -16.29 2.72 -7.50
CA GLY A 45 -15.02 2.43 -8.16
C GLY A 45 -14.37 3.68 -8.77
N GLY A 46 -13.26 3.48 -9.47
CA GLY A 46 -12.40 4.49 -10.05
C GLY A 46 -11.06 4.65 -9.32
N CYS A 47 -10.81 3.95 -8.21
CA CYS A 47 -9.54 4.09 -7.49
C CYS A 47 -8.36 3.45 -8.24
N SER A 48 -8.61 2.58 -9.23
CA SER A 48 -7.58 2.07 -10.14
C SER A 48 -6.91 3.17 -10.97
N ASP A 49 -7.57 4.33 -11.18
CA ASP A 49 -6.98 5.49 -11.85
C ASP A 49 -6.01 6.29 -10.97
N ALA A 50 -6.00 6.04 -9.65
CA ALA A 50 -5.25 6.84 -8.69
C ALA A 50 -3.73 6.88 -8.96
N PRO A 51 -3.03 5.78 -9.31
CA PRO A 51 -1.59 5.84 -9.60
C PRO A 51 -1.28 6.82 -10.74
N ARG A 52 -2.05 6.77 -11.83
CA ARG A 52 -1.90 7.71 -12.96
C ARG A 52 -2.20 9.15 -12.54
N ALA A 53 -3.33 9.38 -11.87
CA ALA A 53 -3.75 10.72 -11.45
C ALA A 53 -2.74 11.37 -10.48
N LEU A 54 -2.20 10.59 -9.54
CA LEU A 54 -1.15 11.04 -8.61
C LEU A 54 0.12 11.42 -9.35
N ARG A 55 0.57 10.60 -10.31
CA ARG A 55 1.76 10.93 -11.11
C ARG A 55 1.57 12.20 -11.91
N GLU A 56 0.42 12.38 -12.58
CA GLU A 56 0.11 13.63 -13.28
C GLU A 56 0.10 14.85 -12.36
N ALA A 57 -0.63 14.80 -11.25
CA ALA A 57 -0.73 15.92 -10.32
C ALA A 57 0.62 16.26 -9.67
N SER A 58 1.44 15.25 -9.38
CA SER A 58 2.72 15.42 -8.69
C SER A 58 3.76 16.24 -9.47
N LYS A 59 3.65 16.34 -10.80
CA LYS A 59 4.58 17.12 -11.64
C LYS A 59 4.57 18.62 -11.35
N SER A 60 3.53 19.11 -10.70
CA SER A 60 3.39 20.53 -10.32
C SER A 60 3.90 20.83 -8.91
N LEU A 61 4.51 19.85 -8.23
CA LEU A 61 5.04 20.02 -6.88
C LEU A 61 6.51 20.45 -6.90
N GLU A 62 6.87 21.30 -5.94
CA GLU A 62 8.26 21.62 -5.64
C GLU A 62 8.97 20.41 -5.03
N LEU A 63 10.25 20.21 -5.40
CA LEU A 63 11.03 19.02 -5.01
C LEU A 63 11.80 19.21 -3.70
N CYS A 64 11.88 20.45 -3.20
CA CYS A 64 12.50 20.81 -1.95
C CYS A 64 11.46 21.35 -0.96
N THR A 65 11.55 20.93 0.30
CA THR A 65 10.65 21.39 1.36
C THR A 65 11.41 22.05 2.50
N ALA A 66 10.96 23.24 2.92
CA ALA A 66 11.55 23.96 4.05
C ALA A 66 11.36 23.25 5.40
N PHE A 67 10.41 22.32 5.50
CA PHE A 67 10.11 21.61 6.75
C PHE A 67 11.15 20.54 7.10
N THR A 68 11.66 19.83 6.10
CA THR A 68 12.66 18.76 6.31
C THR A 68 14.03 19.09 5.74
N ASN A 69 14.13 20.16 4.92
CA ASN A 69 15.32 20.53 4.16
C ASN A 69 15.85 19.39 3.27
N ILE A 70 14.94 18.50 2.85
CA ILE A 70 15.24 17.41 1.91
C ILE A 70 14.92 17.89 0.51
N ASP A 71 15.87 17.62 -0.40
CA ASP A 71 15.76 17.88 -1.83
C ASP A 71 15.61 16.53 -2.56
N MET A 72 14.42 16.31 -3.12
CA MET A 72 14.09 15.08 -3.85
C MET A 72 14.85 14.95 -5.16
N GLU A 73 15.32 16.04 -5.78
CA GLU A 73 16.19 15.94 -6.95
C GLU A 73 17.50 15.26 -6.57
N ARG A 74 18.02 15.53 -5.36
CA ARG A 74 19.28 14.95 -4.88
C ARG A 74 19.12 13.53 -4.36
N VAL A 75 18.06 13.25 -3.60
CA VAL A 75 17.78 11.91 -3.06
C VAL A 75 17.37 10.95 -4.18
N GLY A 76 16.44 11.39 -5.03
CA GLY A 76 15.86 10.63 -6.12
C GLY A 76 15.12 9.36 -5.72
N PHE A 77 14.45 8.75 -6.70
CA PHE A 77 13.77 7.47 -6.59
C PHE A 77 13.68 6.81 -7.96
N HIS A 78 13.33 5.53 -7.99
CA HIS A 78 13.07 4.78 -9.20
C HIS A 78 11.58 4.44 -9.27
N ASP A 79 10.87 5.02 -10.23
CA ASP A 79 9.47 4.68 -10.49
C ASP A 79 9.39 3.50 -11.46
N LEU A 80 8.98 2.36 -10.92
CA LEU A 80 8.88 1.07 -11.61
C LEU A 80 7.70 1.02 -12.59
N GLY A 81 6.75 1.95 -12.51
CA GLY A 81 5.46 1.82 -13.17
C GLY A 81 4.45 1.07 -12.30
N ASP A 82 3.58 0.27 -12.91
CA ASP A 82 2.41 -0.29 -12.23
C ASP A 82 2.44 -1.82 -12.20
N VAL A 83 1.93 -2.42 -11.11
CA VAL A 83 1.74 -3.86 -11.01
C VAL A 83 0.65 -4.32 -11.99
N VAL A 84 0.96 -5.32 -12.80
CA VAL A 84 0.02 -6.00 -13.71
C VAL A 84 -0.88 -6.93 -12.91
N LEU A 85 -2.09 -6.46 -12.61
CA LEU A 85 -3.10 -7.22 -11.86
C LEU A 85 -3.71 -8.34 -12.72
N ALA A 86 -4.33 -9.33 -12.06
CA ALA A 86 -5.10 -10.38 -12.72
C ALA A 86 -6.57 -9.97 -12.80
N PRO A 87 -7.12 -9.67 -14.00
CA PRO A 87 -8.49 -9.18 -14.13
C PRO A 87 -9.50 -10.18 -13.56
N GLY A 88 -10.35 -9.71 -12.65
CA GLY A 88 -11.39 -10.52 -12.02
C GLY A 88 -10.91 -11.47 -10.92
N ASP A 89 -9.60 -11.52 -10.64
CA ASP A 89 -9.04 -12.35 -9.57
C ASP A 89 -8.28 -11.48 -8.56
N VAL A 90 -8.96 -11.17 -7.46
CA VAL A 90 -8.42 -10.37 -6.35
C VAL A 90 -7.27 -11.10 -5.67
N LEU A 91 -7.37 -12.42 -5.48
CA LEU A 91 -6.37 -13.19 -4.74
C LEU A 91 -5.07 -13.31 -5.53
N GLU A 92 -5.17 -13.59 -6.82
CA GLU A 92 -4.02 -13.59 -7.71
C GLU A 92 -3.41 -12.18 -7.82
N SER A 93 -4.24 -11.13 -7.94
CA SER A 93 -3.76 -9.75 -7.94
C SER A 93 -3.00 -9.40 -6.65
N MET A 94 -3.49 -9.83 -5.49
CA MET A 94 -2.79 -9.67 -4.22
C MET A 94 -1.46 -10.44 -4.19
N SER A 95 -1.43 -11.68 -4.71
CA SER A 95 -0.20 -12.47 -4.84
C SER A 95 0.85 -11.76 -5.69
N ARG A 96 0.46 -11.16 -6.82
CA ARG A 96 1.36 -10.40 -7.69
C ARG A 96 1.92 -9.16 -6.99
N ILE A 97 1.07 -8.42 -6.28
CA ILE A 97 1.50 -7.27 -5.46
C ILE A 97 2.50 -7.73 -4.40
N GLU A 98 2.23 -8.81 -3.67
CA GLU A 98 3.13 -9.34 -2.65
C GLU A 98 4.51 -9.69 -3.23
N GLN A 99 4.55 -10.38 -4.37
CA GLN A 99 5.79 -10.77 -5.07
C GLN A 99 6.61 -9.55 -5.52
N VAL A 100 5.95 -8.55 -6.12
CA VAL A 100 6.61 -7.30 -6.52
C VAL A 100 7.19 -6.57 -5.30
N VAL A 101 6.40 -6.40 -4.24
CA VAL A 101 6.84 -5.73 -3.01
C VAL A 101 8.02 -6.49 -2.38
N GLN A 102 7.95 -7.82 -2.33
CA GLN A 102 9.01 -8.66 -1.78
C GLN A 102 10.31 -8.54 -2.57
N GLU A 103 10.24 -8.48 -3.90
CA GLU A 103 11.43 -8.31 -4.74
C GLU A 103 12.06 -6.93 -4.52
N ILE A 104 11.26 -5.86 -4.47
CA ILE A 104 11.76 -4.50 -4.17
C ILE A 104 12.45 -4.47 -2.81
N LEU A 105 11.85 -5.09 -1.80
CA LEU A 105 12.41 -5.16 -0.45
C LEU A 105 13.69 -6.00 -0.40
N THR A 106 13.80 -7.08 -1.18
CA THR A 106 15.03 -7.90 -1.28
C THR A 106 16.21 -7.08 -1.79
N ASN A 107 15.97 -6.13 -2.69
CA ASN A 107 16.98 -5.20 -3.22
C ASN A 107 17.29 -4.01 -2.28
N GLU A 108 16.99 -4.16 -0.98
CA GLU A 108 17.24 -3.18 0.08
C GLU A 108 16.64 -1.79 -0.15
N LYS A 109 15.57 -1.70 -0.95
CA LYS A 109 14.87 -0.45 -1.20
C LYS A 109 13.82 -0.15 -0.13
N ARG A 110 13.61 1.14 0.10
CA ARG A 110 12.40 1.71 0.67
C ARG A 110 11.34 1.78 -0.43
N LEU A 111 10.08 1.75 -0.04
CA LEU A 111 8.97 1.61 -0.97
C LEU A 111 7.91 2.69 -0.73
N LEU A 112 7.46 3.29 -1.82
CA LEU A 112 6.23 4.06 -1.91
C LEU A 112 5.28 3.35 -2.88
N ILE A 113 4.09 2.98 -2.41
CA ILE A 113 3.05 2.36 -3.24
C ILE A 113 1.98 3.40 -3.55
N LEU A 114 1.73 3.65 -4.82
CA LEU A 114 0.56 4.40 -5.29
C LEU A 114 -0.58 3.41 -5.42
N GLY A 115 -1.47 3.34 -4.44
CA GLY A 115 -2.51 2.32 -4.39
C GLY A 115 -3.69 2.57 -5.34
N GLY A 116 -4.66 1.67 -5.26
CA GLY A 116 -6.06 1.93 -5.58
C GLY A 116 -6.87 1.80 -4.29
N GLU A 117 -7.58 0.69 -4.13
CA GLU A 117 -8.34 0.40 -2.92
C GLU A 117 -7.45 -0.12 -1.78
N HIS A 118 -7.97 -0.06 -0.55
CA HIS A 118 -7.20 -0.33 0.66
C HIS A 118 -6.64 -1.78 0.74
N THR A 119 -7.26 -2.73 0.02
CA THR A 119 -6.86 -4.14 -0.07
C THR A 119 -5.39 -4.35 -0.44
N VAL A 120 -4.78 -3.42 -1.20
CA VAL A 120 -3.34 -3.47 -1.56
C VAL A 120 -2.40 -3.52 -0.35
N THR A 121 -2.87 -3.09 0.81
CA THR A 121 -2.09 -3.02 2.05
C THR A 121 -1.77 -4.41 2.60
N LEU A 122 -2.69 -5.36 2.53
CA LEU A 122 -2.46 -6.71 3.07
C LEU A 122 -1.28 -7.45 2.42
N PRO A 123 -1.22 -7.63 1.08
CA PRO A 123 -0.07 -8.30 0.45
C PRO A 123 1.22 -7.51 0.64
N SER A 124 1.16 -6.18 0.61
CA SER A 124 2.32 -5.31 0.86
C SER A 124 2.87 -5.48 2.27
N PHE A 125 1.98 -5.55 3.27
CA PHE A 125 2.36 -5.74 4.67
C PHE A 125 2.85 -7.17 4.95
N LYS A 126 2.33 -8.19 4.27
CA LYS A 126 2.87 -9.56 4.30
C LYS A 126 4.33 -9.59 3.85
N ALA A 127 4.65 -8.98 2.71
CA ALA A 127 6.02 -8.86 2.23
C ALA A 127 6.94 -8.11 3.23
N LEU A 128 6.43 -7.04 3.87
CA LEU A 128 7.16 -6.35 4.94
C LEU A 128 7.39 -7.24 6.17
N ALA A 129 6.40 -8.01 6.59
CA ALA A 129 6.51 -8.92 7.73
C ALA A 129 7.51 -10.05 7.45
N ASN A 130 7.62 -10.52 6.20
CA ASN A 130 8.64 -11.50 5.80
C ASN A 130 10.06 -10.95 5.99
N LYS A 131 10.30 -9.67 5.65
CA LYS A 131 11.62 -9.03 5.82
C LYS A 131 11.91 -8.59 7.26
N PHE A 132 10.95 -7.93 7.91
CA PHE A 132 11.14 -7.25 9.20
C PHE A 132 10.57 -8.02 10.41
N LYS A 133 10.08 -9.24 10.20
CA LYS A 133 9.51 -10.20 11.18
C LYS A 133 8.23 -9.74 11.88
N ARG A 134 8.21 -8.56 12.48
CA ARG A 134 7.07 -7.98 13.23
C ARG A 134 7.02 -6.45 13.07
N PRO A 135 6.78 -5.93 11.87
CA PRO A 135 6.64 -4.48 11.67
C PRO A 135 5.43 -3.91 12.44
N CYS A 136 5.44 -2.60 12.62
CA CYS A 136 4.25 -1.85 13.05
C CYS A 136 3.51 -1.31 11.82
N LEU A 137 2.19 -1.21 11.93
CA LEU A 137 1.34 -0.55 10.94
C LEU A 137 0.66 0.65 11.58
N ILE A 138 0.75 1.80 10.91
CA ILE A 138 -0.02 3.00 11.26
C ILE A 138 -0.96 3.27 10.08
N VAL A 139 -2.25 3.33 10.35
CA VAL A 139 -3.32 3.51 9.37
C VAL A 139 -4.01 4.83 9.66
N PHE A 140 -4.06 5.72 8.68
CA PHE A 140 -4.90 6.92 8.74
C PHE A 140 -6.15 6.65 7.92
N ASP A 141 -7.29 6.42 8.58
CA ASP A 141 -8.54 6.10 7.90
C ASP A 141 -9.75 6.61 8.69
N ALA A 142 -10.84 6.89 7.98
CA ALA A 142 -12.14 7.19 8.57
C ALA A 142 -12.85 5.93 9.10
N HIS A 143 -12.50 4.76 8.60
CA HIS A 143 -13.09 3.47 8.91
C HIS A 143 -12.12 2.60 9.71
N GLY A 144 -12.65 1.55 10.34
CA GLY A 144 -11.81 0.54 10.99
C GLY A 144 -11.21 -0.47 10.01
N ASP A 145 -11.97 -0.83 8.98
CA ASP A 145 -11.69 -1.96 8.08
C ASP A 145 -11.42 -3.27 8.83
N LEU A 146 -12.18 -3.45 9.93
CA LEU A 146 -12.02 -4.51 10.91
C LEU A 146 -13.09 -5.61 10.80
N ARG A 147 -13.91 -5.57 9.75
CA ARG A 147 -14.97 -6.57 9.51
C ARG A 147 -14.35 -7.93 9.23
N ARG A 148 -15.02 -9.01 9.65
CA ARG A 148 -14.59 -10.36 9.30
C ARG A 148 -14.74 -10.61 7.80
N GLU A 149 -15.91 -10.24 7.26
CA GLU A 149 -16.29 -10.34 5.85
C GLU A 149 -17.14 -9.12 5.47
N TYR A 150 -17.16 -8.80 4.18
CA TYR A 150 -18.03 -7.75 3.65
C TYR A 150 -18.56 -8.18 2.28
N LEU A 151 -19.89 -8.14 2.11
CA LEU A 151 -20.59 -8.61 0.91
C LEU A 151 -20.19 -10.03 0.46
N GLY A 152 -19.95 -10.93 1.43
CA GLY A 152 -19.56 -12.31 1.19
C GLY A 152 -18.08 -12.52 0.81
N SER A 153 -17.28 -11.46 0.77
CA SER A 153 -15.83 -11.54 0.56
C SER A 153 -15.06 -11.35 1.87
N LYS A 154 -14.05 -12.18 2.10
CA LYS A 154 -13.13 -12.07 3.24
C LYS A 154 -11.95 -11.12 2.96
N TYR A 155 -11.56 -10.95 1.70
CA TYR A 155 -10.41 -10.13 1.29
C TYR A 155 -10.90 -8.96 0.45
N ASN A 156 -11.08 -7.81 1.09
CA ASN A 156 -11.49 -6.57 0.45
C ASN A 156 -11.09 -5.35 1.29
N HIS A 157 -11.38 -4.16 0.78
CA HIS A 157 -11.02 -2.89 1.40
C HIS A 157 -11.54 -2.76 2.83
N ALA A 158 -12.77 -3.22 3.11
CA ALA A 158 -13.41 -3.09 4.42
C ALA A 158 -12.99 -4.17 5.46
N THR A 159 -12.10 -5.09 5.08
CA THR A 159 -11.62 -6.18 5.94
C THR A 159 -10.09 -6.20 6.07
N VAL A 160 -9.38 -5.33 5.36
CA VAL A 160 -7.93 -5.43 5.19
C VAL A 160 -7.17 -5.36 6.52
N VAL A 161 -7.58 -4.48 7.43
CA VAL A 161 -6.92 -4.35 8.73
C VAL A 161 -7.22 -5.57 9.60
N ARG A 162 -8.44 -6.11 9.54
CA ARG A 162 -8.77 -7.37 10.23
C ARG A 162 -7.87 -8.51 9.79
N ARG A 163 -7.65 -8.64 8.49
CA ARG A 163 -6.76 -9.67 7.92
C ARG A 163 -5.33 -9.51 8.41
N ILE A 164 -4.82 -8.29 8.46
CA ILE A 164 -3.47 -8.02 8.96
C ILE A 164 -3.34 -8.44 10.44
N VAL A 165 -4.32 -8.08 11.27
CA VAL A 165 -4.29 -8.41 12.70
C VAL A 165 -4.39 -9.93 12.94
N GLU A 166 -5.18 -10.65 12.16
CA GLU A 166 -5.38 -12.10 12.36
C GLU A 166 -4.31 -12.98 11.69
N GLU A 167 -3.79 -12.58 10.53
CA GLU A 167 -3.02 -13.48 9.66
C GLU A 167 -1.55 -13.12 9.54
N VAL A 168 -1.15 -11.88 9.85
CA VAL A 168 0.21 -11.39 9.59
C VAL A 168 0.96 -11.11 10.88
N PRO A 169 2.17 -11.66 11.08
CA PRO A 169 3.00 -11.32 12.22
C PRO A 169 3.29 -9.82 12.30
N HIS A 170 2.84 -9.18 13.38
CA HIS A 170 3.03 -7.75 13.61
C HIS A 170 3.40 -7.46 15.06
N ARG A 171 4.00 -6.28 15.27
CA ARG A 171 4.23 -5.74 16.60
C ARG A 171 3.00 -5.02 17.11
N LYS A 172 2.50 -4.04 16.35
CA LYS A 172 1.32 -3.23 16.70
C LYS A 172 0.69 -2.64 15.44
N VAL A 173 -0.64 -2.58 15.41
CA VAL A 173 -1.44 -1.85 14.43
C VAL A 173 -2.11 -0.67 15.15
N VAL A 174 -2.00 0.53 14.59
CA VAL A 174 -2.63 1.74 15.13
C VAL A 174 -3.48 2.37 14.04
N ILE A 175 -4.78 2.52 14.28
CA ILE A 175 -5.71 3.21 13.38
C ILE A 175 -5.99 4.59 13.94
N ILE A 176 -5.80 5.62 13.14
CA ILE A 176 -5.91 7.02 13.54
C ILE A 176 -7.02 7.68 12.71
N GLY A 177 -8.02 8.25 13.38
CA GLY A 177 -9.11 9.00 12.74
C GLY A 177 -10.39 8.19 12.44
N ALA A 178 -10.43 6.92 12.86
CA ALA A 178 -11.59 6.07 12.67
C ALA A 178 -12.80 6.61 13.43
N ARG A 179 -13.87 6.88 12.69
CA ARG A 179 -15.13 7.47 13.17
C ARG A 179 -16.37 6.72 12.67
N ALA A 180 -16.20 5.79 11.74
CA ALA A 180 -17.25 4.91 11.25
C ALA A 180 -16.86 3.45 11.50
N LEU A 181 -17.63 2.77 12.36
CA LEU A 181 -17.47 1.35 12.68
C LEU A 181 -18.84 0.67 12.66
N SER A 182 -18.88 -0.55 12.15
CA SER A 182 -20.01 -1.44 12.40
C SER A 182 -20.01 -1.93 13.85
N ARG A 183 -21.16 -2.47 14.28
CA ARG A 183 -21.27 -3.10 15.61
C ARG A 183 -20.27 -4.25 15.77
N GLU A 184 -20.11 -5.07 14.75
CA GLU A 184 -19.16 -6.18 14.73
C GLU A 184 -17.72 -5.70 14.96
N GLU A 185 -17.31 -4.63 14.29
CA GLU A 185 -15.97 -4.05 14.48
C GLU A 185 -15.78 -3.51 15.91
N ALA A 186 -16.79 -2.82 16.44
CA ALA A 186 -16.75 -2.30 17.80
C ALA A 186 -16.72 -3.42 18.87
N GLU A 187 -17.38 -4.54 18.62
CA GLU A 187 -17.33 -5.73 19.47
C GLU A 187 -15.97 -6.42 19.35
N TYR A 188 -15.43 -6.58 18.14
CA TYR A 188 -14.10 -7.15 17.95
C TYR A 188 -13.01 -6.39 18.69
N LEU A 189 -13.04 -5.05 18.64
CA LEU A 189 -12.07 -4.21 19.36
C LEU A 189 -12.01 -4.48 20.87
N LYS A 190 -13.09 -4.97 21.48
CA LYS A 190 -13.12 -5.36 22.90
C LYS A 190 -12.44 -6.70 23.17
N THR A 191 -12.27 -7.52 22.12
CA THR A 191 -11.69 -8.87 22.21
C THR A 191 -10.19 -8.90 21.91
N VAL A 192 -9.68 -7.89 21.21
CA VAL A 192 -8.26 -7.82 20.81
C VAL A 192 -7.42 -7.24 21.93
N ASP A 193 -6.22 -7.79 22.12
CA ASP A 193 -5.20 -7.20 22.97
C ASP A 193 -4.82 -5.80 22.49
N GLY A 194 -5.03 -4.78 23.33
CA GLY A 194 -4.68 -3.38 23.03
C GLY A 194 -3.18 -3.15 22.77
N SER A 195 -2.31 -4.09 23.16
CA SER A 195 -0.90 -4.07 22.79
C SER A 195 -0.67 -4.36 21.30
N LYS A 196 -1.63 -5.04 20.65
CA LYS A 196 -1.59 -5.48 19.25
C LYS A 196 -2.35 -4.56 18.31
N LEU A 197 -3.51 -4.06 18.73
CA LEU A 197 -4.36 -3.18 17.93
C LEU A 197 -4.88 -2.03 18.79
N GLU A 198 -4.73 -0.81 18.30
CA GLU A 198 -5.24 0.39 18.95
C GLU A 198 -5.96 1.28 17.94
N VAL A 199 -7.07 1.89 18.37
CA VAL A 199 -7.79 2.91 17.60
C VAL A 199 -7.71 4.23 18.35
N VAL A 200 -7.03 5.21 17.76
CA VAL A 200 -6.83 6.56 18.31
C VAL A 200 -7.84 7.51 17.68
N ARG A 201 -8.62 8.17 18.54
CA ARG A 201 -9.54 9.25 18.15
C ARG A 201 -8.78 10.56 18.13
N ILE A 202 -9.04 11.38 17.12
CA ILE A 202 -8.51 12.75 16.96
C ILE A 202 -9.67 13.73 17.07
#